data_AF-A0A368YXQ5-F1
#
_entry.id   AF-A0A368YXQ5-F1
#
_cell.length_a   1.000
_cell.length_b   1.000
_cell.length_c   1.000
_cell.angle_alpha   90.00
_cell.angle_beta   90.00
_cell.angle_gamma   90.00
#
_symmetry.space_group_name_H-M   'P 1'
#
loop_
_entity.id
_entity.type
_entity.pdbx_description
1 polymer ?
#
loop_
_entity_poly.entity_id
_entity_poly.type
_entity_poly.pdbx_seq_one_letter_code
_entity_poly.pdbx_strand_id
1 'polypeptide(L)'
;MTNYTKFIYEMKRKVTNFSKIITKQISKPKSKFIAQMIYGLLQSQSVLLSEISRAQKENILLKKSIERLSRNLENFDEQEKLIDEYIKKLSLILMTIPFFVAINQI
;
A
#
# COMPACT_ATOMS: atom_id res chain seq x y z
N MET A 1 -5.86 18.14 -22.40
CA MET A 1 -6.24 17.11 -21.40
C MET A 1 -5.20 15.99 -21.21
N THR A 2 -3.97 16.10 -21.74
CA THR A 2 -2.91 15.08 -21.65
C THR A 2 -2.26 14.96 -20.26
N ASN A 3 -2.22 16.05 -19.48
CA ASN A 3 -1.52 16.08 -18.19
C ASN A 3 -2.22 15.28 -17.07
N TYR A 4 -3.56 15.30 -17.01
CA TYR A 4 -4.32 14.57 -16.00
C TYR A 4 -4.21 13.05 -16.17
N THR A 5 -4.30 12.57 -17.42
CA THR A 5 -4.13 11.15 -17.71
C THR A 5 -2.73 10.68 -17.31
N LYS A 6 -1.68 11.43 -17.66
CA LYS A 6 -0.29 11.16 -17.25
C LYS A 6 -0.14 11.14 -15.72
N PHE A 7 -0.73 12.11 -15.03
CA PHE A 7 -0.71 12.19 -13.57
C PHE A 7 -1.35 10.96 -12.91
N ILE A 8 -2.52 10.52 -13.38
CA ILE A 8 -3.20 9.33 -12.87
C ILE A 8 -2.33 8.08 -13.06
N TYR A 9 -1.69 7.92 -14.22
CA TYR A 9 -0.76 6.80 -14.46
C TYR A 9 0.43 6.83 -13.52
N GLU A 10 1.05 8.00 -13.32
CA GLU A 10 2.16 8.16 -12.39
C GLU A 10 1.75 7.82 -10.95
N MET A 11 0.57 8.26 -10.50
CA MET A 11 0.06 7.93 -9.18
C MET A 11 -0.16 6.43 -9.00
N LYS A 12 -0.83 5.78 -9.96
CA LYS A 12 -1.01 4.32 -9.94
C LYS A 12 0.33 3.58 -9.90
N ARG A 13 1.31 4.05 -10.67
CA ARG A 13 2.67 3.47 -10.69
C ARG A 13 3.37 3.64 -9.36
N LYS A 14 3.33 4.83 -8.75
CA LYS A 14 3.93 5.10 -7.44
C LYS A 14 3.32 4.22 -6.35
N VAL A 15 1.99 4.14 -6.28
CA VAL A 15 1.29 3.27 -5.31
C VAL A 15 1.67 1.81 -5.52
N THR A 16 1.65 1.33 -6.76
CA THR A 16 2.02 -0.06 -7.08
C THR A 16 3.47 -0.37 -6.69
N ASN A 17 4.40 0.53 -6.99
CA ASN A 17 5.81 0.37 -6.66
C ASN A 17 6.04 0.40 -5.15
N PHE A 18 5.38 1.32 -4.44
CA PHE A 18 5.45 1.40 -2.99
C PHE A 18 4.94 0.11 -2.34
N SER A 19 3.75 -0.38 -2.73
CA SER A 19 3.22 -1.64 -2.23
C SER A 19 4.18 -2.81 -2.47
N LYS A 20 4.78 -2.92 -3.65
CA LYS A 20 5.77 -3.96 -3.96
C LYS A 20 7.01 -3.91 -3.05
N ILE A 21 7.48 -2.71 -2.70
CA ILE A 21 8.65 -2.53 -1.83
C ILE A 21 8.34 -3.06 -0.43
N ILE A 22 7.23 -2.63 0.18
CA ILE A 22 6.92 -2.98 1.56
C ILE A 22 6.42 -4.43 1.70
N THR A 23 5.92 -5.05 0.62
CA THR A 23 5.47 -6.45 0.64
C THR A 23 6.52 -7.42 0.12
N LYS A 24 7.81 -7.04 0.07
CA LYS A 24 8.85 -7.85 -0.59
C LYS A 24 9.02 -9.25 0.01
N GLN A 25 8.86 -9.38 1.32
CA GLN A 25 8.99 -10.63 2.07
C GLN A 25 7.64 -11.32 2.37
N ILE A 26 6.56 -10.84 1.74
CA ILE A 26 5.19 -11.30 1.98
C ILE A 26 4.75 -12.22 0.85
N SER A 27 3.93 -13.22 1.16
CA SER A 27 3.39 -14.12 0.14
C SER A 27 2.59 -13.37 -0.95
N LYS A 28 2.60 -13.86 -2.18
CA LYS A 28 1.92 -13.21 -3.31
C LYS A 28 0.43 -12.90 -3.07
N PRO A 29 -0.38 -13.80 -2.46
CA PRO A 29 -1.79 -13.49 -2.14
C PRO A 29 -1.93 -12.33 -1.15
N LYS A 30 -1.11 -12.32 -0.08
CA LYS A 30 -1.12 -11.28 0.95
C LYS A 30 -0.57 -9.95 0.41
N SER A 31 0.46 -9.97 -0.43
CA SER A 31 0.97 -8.79 -1.14
C SER A 31 -0.10 -8.16 -2.03
N LYS A 32 -0.86 -8.97 -2.79
CA LYS A 32 -2.01 -8.49 -3.58
C LYS A 32 -3.06 -7.84 -2.69
N PHE A 33 -3.37 -8.46 -1.55
CA PHE A 33 -4.32 -7.93 -0.59
C PHE A 33 -3.88 -6.57 -0.02
N ILE A 34 -2.62 -6.43 0.42
CA ILE A 34 -2.08 -5.15 0.91
C ILE A 34 -2.12 -4.08 -0.18
N ALA A 35 -1.77 -4.42 -1.42
CA ALA A 35 -1.86 -3.46 -2.54
C ALA A 35 -3.31 -2.99 -2.78
N GLN A 36 -4.29 -3.89 -2.67
CA GLN A 36 -5.72 -3.54 -2.75
C GLN A 36 -6.15 -2.61 -1.62
N MET A 37 -5.70 -2.88 -0.38
CA MET A 37 -6.00 -2.05 0.78
C MET A 37 -5.42 -0.64 0.63
N ILE A 38 -4.15 -0.52 0.27
CA ILE A 38 -3.48 0.79 0.09
C ILE A 38 -4.16 1.59 -1.02
N TYR A 39 -4.41 0.97 -2.17
CA TYR A 39 -5.12 1.63 -3.27
C TYR A 39 -6.53 2.07 -2.85
N GLY A 40 -7.27 1.18 -2.19
CA GLY A 40 -8.62 1.45 -1.73
C GLY A 40 -8.68 2.60 -0.73
N LEU A 41 -7.79 2.61 0.27
CA LEU A 41 -7.67 3.69 1.25
C LEU A 41 -7.39 5.04 0.59
N LEU A 42 -6.43 5.08 -0.34
CA LEU A 42 -6.07 6.32 -1.05
C LEU A 42 -7.20 6.83 -1.95
N GLN A 43 -7.91 5.93 -2.62
CA GLN A 43 -8.96 6.29 -3.57
C GLN A 43 -10.30 6.62 -2.89
N SER A 44 -10.65 5.92 -1.79
CA SER A 44 -11.88 6.16 -1.04
C SER A 44 -11.74 7.26 0.01
N GLN A 45 -10.50 7.56 0.44
CA GLN A 45 -10.20 8.42 1.59
C GLN A 45 -10.95 7.98 2.86
N SER A 46 -11.18 6.67 2.99
CA SER A 46 -11.97 6.09 4.07
C SER A 46 -11.42 4.74 4.48
N VAL A 47 -11.47 4.48 5.79
CA VAL A 47 -11.09 3.20 6.39
C VAL A 47 -12.21 2.16 6.34
N LEU A 48 -13.44 2.56 5.97
CA LEU A 48 -14.58 1.66 5.90
C LEU A 48 -14.41 0.67 4.73
N LEU A 49 -14.51 -0.63 5.02
CA LEU A 49 -14.37 -1.69 4.00
C LEU A 49 -15.39 -1.56 2.87
N SER A 50 -16.58 -1.00 3.14
CA SER A 50 -17.60 -0.71 2.13
C SER A 50 -17.13 0.33 1.11
N GLU A 51 -16.46 1.39 1.57
CA GLU A 51 -15.93 2.45 0.71
C GLU A 51 -14.68 1.99 -0.05
N ILE A 52 -13.79 1.27 0.64
CA ILE A 52 -12.61 0.62 0.04
C ILE A 52 -13.04 -0.36 -1.07
N SER A 53 -14.07 -1.18 -0.83
CA SER A 53 -14.57 -2.14 -1.82
C SER A 53 -15.16 -1.45 -3.05
N ARG A 54 -15.90 -0.34 -2.89
CA ARG A 54 -16.41 0.46 -4.02
C ARG A 54 -15.28 1.09 -4.83
N ALA A 55 -14.22 1.55 -4.17
CA ALA A 55 -13.05 2.13 -4.82
C ALA A 55 -12.29 1.13 -5.71
N GLN A 56 -12.32 -0.17 -5.38
CA GLN A 56 -11.67 -1.24 -6.16
C GLN A 56 -12.41 -1.60 -7.45
N LYS A 57 -13.71 -1.27 -7.57
CA LYS A 57 -14.53 -1.51 -8.77
C LYS A 57 -14.47 -2.96 -9.29
N GLU A 58 -14.47 -3.93 -8.38
CA GLU A 58 -14.46 -5.36 -8.73
C GLU A 58 -15.81 -5.77 -9.37
N ASN A 59 -15.78 -6.67 -10.37
CA ASN A 59 -16.99 -7.19 -11.02
C ASN A 59 -17.61 -8.36 -10.21
N ILE A 60 -17.87 -8.12 -8.91
CA ILE A 60 -18.56 -9.05 -8.01
C ILE A 60 -19.51 -8.27 -7.08
N LEU A 61 -20.40 -8.97 -6.38
CA LEU A 61 -21.29 -8.36 -5.40
C LEU A 61 -20.49 -7.62 -4.31
N LEU A 62 -20.86 -6.37 -4.02
CA LEU A 62 -20.17 -5.52 -3.02
C LEU A 62 -20.02 -6.23 -1.66
N LYS A 63 -21.07 -6.91 -1.20
CA LYS A 63 -21.03 -7.72 0.03
C LYS A 63 -19.92 -8.77 0.02
N LYS A 64 -19.73 -9.47 -1.11
CA LYS A 64 -18.66 -10.48 -1.25
C LYS A 64 -17.26 -9.86 -1.21
N SER A 65 -17.07 -8.67 -1.81
CA SER A 65 -15.81 -7.94 -1.69
C SER A 65 -15.52 -7.54 -0.24
N ILE A 66 -16.51 -6.99 0.46
CA ILE A 66 -16.38 -6.59 1.87
C ILE A 66 -16.01 -7.79 2.74
N GLU A 67 -16.74 -8.89 2.61
CA GLU A 67 -16.47 -10.12 3.36
C GLU A 67 -15.09 -10.71 3.05
N ARG A 68 -14.66 -10.68 1.77
CA ARG A 68 -13.32 -11.13 1.36
C ARG A 68 -12.23 -10.27 2.01
N LEU A 69 -12.38 -8.94 1.99
CA LEU A 69 -11.41 -8.04 2.62
C LEU A 69 -11.39 -8.22 4.14
N SER A 70 -12.55 -8.36 4.77
CA SER A 70 -12.68 -8.61 6.22
C SER A 70 -11.97 -9.90 6.62
N ARG A 71 -12.24 -11.01 5.92
CA ARG A 71 -11.57 -12.28 6.19
C ARG A 71 -10.07 -12.19 5.97
N ASN A 72 -9.61 -11.49 4.92
CA ASN A 72 -8.18 -11.31 4.69
C ASN A 72 -7.50 -10.47 5.78
N LEU A 73 -8.20 -9.49 6.37
CA LEU A 73 -7.70 -8.71 7.52
C LEU A 73 -7.60 -9.58 8.76
N GLU A 74 -8.66 -10.32 9.08
CA GLU A 74 -8.73 -11.20 10.25
C GLU A 74 -7.66 -12.30 10.21
N ASN A 75 -7.41 -12.86 9.03
CA ASN A 75 -6.41 -13.92 8.82
C ASN A 75 -5.02 -13.38 8.41
N PHE A 76 -4.79 -12.06 8.52
CA PHE A 76 -3.46 -11.52 8.25
C PHE A 76 -2.56 -11.83 9.44
N ASP A 77 -1.39 -12.40 9.17
CA ASP A 77 -0.41 -12.93 10.15
C ASP A 77 1.04 -12.55 9.77
N GLU A 78 1.22 -11.70 8.75
CA GLU A 78 2.51 -11.20 8.27
C GLU A 78 2.71 -9.71 8.56
N GLN A 79 2.05 -9.19 9.62
CA GLN A 79 2.15 -7.78 10.05
C GLN A 79 3.58 -7.37 10.36
N GLU A 80 4.30 -8.19 11.13
CA GLU A 80 5.67 -7.90 11.55
C GLU A 80 6.58 -7.72 10.32
N LYS A 81 6.53 -8.66 9.37
CA LYS A 81 7.29 -8.58 8.11
C LYS A 81 6.96 -7.33 7.30
N LEU A 82 5.68 -6.93 7.26
CA LEU A 82 5.23 -5.72 6.57
C LEU A 82 5.81 -4.46 7.23
N ILE A 83 5.74 -4.39 8.56
CA ILE A 83 6.22 -3.25 9.36
C ILE A 83 7.74 -3.16 9.26
N ASP A 84 8.46 -4.27 9.35
CA ASP A 84 9.92 -4.32 9.24
C ASP A 84 10.41 -3.78 7.90
N GLU A 85 9.81 -4.23 6.78
CA GLU A 85 10.17 -3.72 5.45
C GLU A 85 9.82 -2.23 5.29
N TYR A 86 8.73 -1.77 5.90
CA TYR A 86 8.39 -0.35 5.92
C TYR A 86 9.40 0.49 6.72
N ILE A 87 9.74 0.07 7.94
CA ILE A 87 10.74 0.73 8.80
C ILE A 87 12.11 0.74 8.11
N LYS A 88 12.54 -0.39 7.54
CA LYS A 88 13.78 -0.48 6.77
C LYS A 88 13.81 0.48 5.59
N LYS A 89 12.68 0.67 4.91
CA LYS A 89 12.59 1.64 3.82
C LYS A 89 12.68 3.07 4.34
N LEU A 90 12.04 3.38 5.46
CA LEU A 90 12.13 4.69 6.10
C LEU A 90 13.54 5.01 6.59
N SER A 91 14.21 4.06 7.25
CA SER A 91 15.57 4.26 7.76
C SER A 91 16.56 4.51 6.61
N LEU A 92 16.43 3.78 5.51
CA LEU A 92 17.22 4.03 4.30
C LEU A 92 16.99 5.44 3.76
N ILE A 93 15.73 5.91 3.70
CA ILE A 93 15.41 7.27 3.24
C ILE A 93 16.04 8.30 4.17
N LEU A 94 15.90 8.14 5.49
CA LEU A 94 16.46 9.06 6.48
C LEU A 94 17.99 9.15 6.37
N MET A 95 18.67 8.03 6.14
CA MET A 95 20.13 7.98 5.96
C MET A 95 20.60 8.68 4.67
N THR A 96 19.74 8.78 3.65
CA THR A 96 20.04 9.53 2.42
C THR A 96 19.80 11.04 2.53
N ILE A 97 19.21 11.52 3.63
CA ILE A 97 18.98 12.95 3.83
C ILE A 97 20.30 13.60 4.29
N PRO A 98 20.81 14.64 3.60
CA PRO A 98 22.11 15.25 3.88
C PRO A 98 22.31 15.68 5.34
N PHE A 99 21.24 16.11 6.00
CA PHE A 99 21.24 16.52 7.40
C PHE A 99 21.66 15.39 8.36
N PHE A 100 21.27 14.14 8.09
CA PHE A 100 21.62 13.00 8.94
C PHE A 100 23.05 12.49 8.67
N VAL A 101 23.55 12.66 7.44
CA VAL A 101 24.95 12.38 7.10
C VAL A 101 25.90 13.35 7.80
N ALA A 102 25.53 14.63 7.89
CA ALA A 102 26.33 15.66 8.55
C ALA A 102 26.48 15.45 10.07
N ILE A 103 25.44 14.91 10.75
CA ILE A 103 25.49 14.63 12.19
C ILE A 103 26.37 13.41 12.52
N ASN A 104 26.48 12.43 11.62
CA ASN A 104 27.29 11.21 11.84
C ASN A 104 28.76 11.37 11.40
N GLN A 105 29.18 12.56 10.98
CA GLN A 105 30.56 12.89 10.58
C GLN A 105 31.26 13.86 11.56
N ILE A 106 30.61 14.19 12.68
CA ILE A 106 31.15 14.95 13.82
C ILE A 106 31.27 13.98 14.99
#